data_AF-A0A1Q8AH66-F1
#
_entry.id   AF-A0A1Q8AH66-F1
#
_cell.length_a   1.000
_cell.length_b   1.000
_cell.length_c   1.000
_cell.angle_alpha   90.00
_cell.angle_beta   90.00
_cell.angle_gamma   90.00
#
_symmetry.space_group_name_H-M   'P 1'
#
loop_
_entity.id
_entity.type
_entity.pdbx_description
1 polymer ?
#
loop_
_entity_poly.entity_id
_entity_poly.type
_entity_poly.pdbx_seq_one_letter_code
_entity_poly.pdbx_strand_id
1 'polypeptide(L)'
;MEHKETNFVRDESSGSVREESTVVNDTGVAPVREASVVKSSTPARRAMEIIYLVFGIIDGLLLIRLFLKLLGANPHAGFASFTYGVTDFFLAPFRGLLPTYVSGQSVFELSLVFAILIYSLIALALVRLVAVTLSRSVMVSQHSRSEGFKTHTD
;
A
#
# COMPACT_ATOMS: atom_id res chain seq x y z
N MET A 1 -42.58 6.56 -23.96
CA MET A 1 -41.74 5.52 -24.58
C MET A 1 -40.35 6.14 -24.66
N GLU A 2 -39.48 5.81 -23.72
CA GLU A 2 -38.18 6.47 -23.52
C GLU A 2 -37.10 5.59 -24.18
N HIS A 3 -36.41 6.11 -25.19
CA HIS A 3 -35.30 5.42 -25.85
C HIS A 3 -33.99 5.85 -25.19
N LYS A 4 -33.32 4.90 -24.51
CA LYS A 4 -32.01 5.08 -23.89
C LYS A 4 -30.94 4.53 -24.82
N GLU A 5 -30.13 5.40 -25.45
CA GLU A 5 -28.95 4.98 -26.19
C GLU A 5 -27.73 4.98 -25.26
N THR A 6 -27.14 3.80 -25.05
CA THR A 6 -25.91 3.65 -24.26
C THR A 6 -24.73 3.51 -25.20
N ASN A 7 -23.94 4.57 -25.34
CA ASN A 7 -22.67 4.53 -26.06
C ASN A 7 -21.50 4.34 -25.09
N PHE A 8 -20.80 3.22 -25.24
CA PHE A 8 -19.61 2.89 -24.46
C PHE A 8 -18.37 3.31 -25.25
N VAL A 9 -17.73 4.41 -24.85
CA VAL A 9 -16.44 4.82 -25.43
C VAL A 9 -15.33 4.21 -24.57
N ARG A 10 -14.66 3.23 -25.14
CA ARG A 10 -13.51 2.53 -24.54
C ARG A 10 -12.23 3.24 -24.96
N ASP A 11 -11.53 3.85 -24.01
CA ASP A 11 -10.20 4.42 -24.25
C ASP A 11 -9.15 3.32 -24.06
N GLU A 12 -8.66 2.80 -25.19
CA GLU A 12 -7.74 1.66 -25.24
C GLU A 12 -6.34 2.00 -24.71
N SER A 13 -5.97 3.29 -24.57
CA SER A 13 -4.67 3.68 -24.04
C SER A 13 -4.63 3.76 -22.51
N SER A 14 -5.79 3.87 -21.86
CA SER A 14 -5.89 4.06 -20.40
C SER A 14 -6.63 2.91 -19.70
N GLY A 15 -7.31 2.05 -20.46
CA GLY A 15 -8.13 0.95 -19.90
C GLY A 15 -9.31 1.45 -19.08
N SER A 16 -9.67 2.73 -19.20
CA SER A 16 -10.78 3.33 -18.49
C SER A 16 -12.02 3.35 -19.39
N VAL A 17 -13.11 2.79 -18.86
CA VAL A 17 -14.44 2.88 -19.47
C VAL A 17 -15.09 4.14 -18.91
N ARG A 18 -15.37 5.12 -19.77
CA ARG A 18 -16.14 6.31 -19.40
C ARG A 18 -17.61 6.03 -19.68
N GLU A 19 -18.44 6.11 -18.63
CA GLU A 19 -19.90 6.09 -18.77
C GLU A 19 -20.38 7.55 -18.73
N GLU A 20 -20.76 8.08 -19.89
CA GLU A 20 -21.35 9.42 -20.01
C GLU A 20 -22.86 9.27 -20.15
N SER A 21 -23.59 9.52 -19.05
CA SER A 21 -25.04 9.52 -19.02
C SER A 21 -25.54 10.96 -19.12
N THR A 22 -25.87 11.42 -20.33
CA THR A 22 -26.57 12.69 -20.54
C THR A 22 -28.07 12.46 -20.36
N VAL A 23 -28.66 12.95 -19.27
CA VAL A 23 -30.12 13.06 -19.11
C VAL A 23 -30.52 14.49 -19.47
N VAL A 24 -31.15 14.67 -20.63
CA VAL A 24 -31.75 15.96 -21.03
C VAL A 24 -33.17 16.00 -20.47
N ASN A 25 -33.46 16.94 -19.58
CA ASN A 25 -34.82 17.26 -19.14
C ASN A 25 -35.11 18.75 -19.32
N ASP A 26 -36.28 19.04 -19.90
CA ASP A 26 -36.68 20.32 -20.49
C ASP A 26 -37.36 21.30 -19.50
N THR A 27 -37.00 21.24 -18.21
CA THR A 27 -37.59 22.11 -17.17
C THR A 27 -36.50 22.66 -16.27
N GLY A 28 -36.26 23.98 -16.36
CA GLY A 28 -35.17 24.71 -15.73
C GLY A 28 -35.09 24.63 -14.20
N VAL A 29 -34.54 23.55 -13.68
CA VAL A 29 -34.08 23.41 -12.30
C VAL A 29 -32.65 22.87 -12.33
N ALA A 30 -31.78 23.50 -11.56
CA ALA A 30 -30.32 23.28 -11.57
C ALA A 30 -29.94 21.79 -11.43
N PRO A 31 -28.88 21.33 -12.13
CA PRO A 31 -28.47 19.94 -12.07
C PRO A 31 -27.88 19.62 -10.69
N VAL A 32 -28.57 18.74 -9.96
CA VAL A 32 -28.03 18.04 -8.79
C VAL A 32 -26.88 17.18 -9.29
N ARG A 33 -25.64 17.57 -8.96
CA ARG A 33 -24.41 16.85 -9.33
C ARG A 33 -24.32 15.53 -8.57
N GLU A 34 -24.97 14.49 -9.08
CA GLU A 34 -24.62 13.11 -8.73
C GLU A 34 -23.33 12.75 -9.47
N ALA A 35 -22.18 13.05 -8.86
CA ALA A 35 -20.88 12.65 -9.41
C ALA A 35 -20.39 11.42 -8.63
N SER A 36 -20.48 10.29 -9.31
CA SER A 36 -20.01 8.96 -8.98
C SER A 36 -18.65 8.94 -8.25
N VAL A 37 -18.58 8.12 -7.20
CA VAL A 37 -17.31 7.77 -6.55
C VAL A 37 -16.53 6.87 -7.51
N VAL A 38 -15.78 7.47 -8.43
CA VAL A 38 -14.77 6.78 -9.21
C VAL A 38 -13.69 6.35 -8.23
N LYS A 39 -13.73 5.09 -7.80
CA LYS A 39 -12.68 4.46 -7.00
C LYS A 39 -11.46 4.26 -7.89
N SER A 40 -10.76 5.34 -8.24
CA SER A 40 -9.47 5.28 -8.89
C SER A 40 -8.51 4.61 -7.91
N SER A 41 -8.33 3.29 -8.05
CA SER A 41 -7.32 2.57 -7.29
C SER A 41 -5.98 3.10 -7.78
N THR A 42 -5.44 4.08 -7.06
CA THR A 42 -4.14 4.65 -7.35
C THR A 42 -3.14 3.48 -7.33
N PRO A 43 -2.45 3.16 -8.44
CA PRO A 43 -1.58 1.99 -8.52
C PRO A 43 -0.53 1.97 -7.41
N ALA A 44 -0.10 3.16 -6.95
CA ALA A 44 0.74 3.35 -5.78
C ALA A 44 0.17 2.74 -4.50
N ARG A 45 -1.13 2.89 -4.26
CA ARG A 45 -1.80 2.36 -3.05
C ARG A 45 -1.79 0.83 -3.03
N ARG A 46 -2.05 0.21 -4.19
CA ARG A 46 -1.98 -1.26 -4.33
C ARG A 46 -0.56 -1.78 -4.10
N ALA A 47 0.46 -1.11 -4.63
CA ALA A 47 1.85 -1.49 -4.40
C ALA A 47 2.23 -1.41 -2.91
N MET A 48 1.81 -0.34 -2.22
CA MET A 48 2.04 -0.21 -0.77
C MET A 48 1.33 -1.30 0.04
N GLU A 49 0.07 -1.62 -0.30
CA GLU A 49 -0.70 -2.70 0.33
C GLU A 49 0.04 -4.05 0.21
N ILE A 50 0.58 -4.36 -0.97
CA ILE A 50 1.35 -5.60 -1.20
C ILE A 50 2.63 -5.63 -0.36
N ILE A 51 3.38 -4.51 -0.30
CA ILE A 51 4.61 -4.44 0.51
C ILE A 51 4.28 -4.72 1.98
N TYR A 52 3.28 -4.02 2.54
CA TYR A 52 2.89 -4.26 3.93
C TYR A 52 2.39 -5.67 4.17
N LEU A 53 1.68 -6.27 3.21
CA LEU A 53 1.22 -7.66 3.34
C LEU A 53 2.40 -8.64 3.39
N VAL A 54 3.35 -8.52 2.46
CA VAL A 54 4.51 -9.44 2.39
C VAL A 54 5.39 -9.31 3.61
N PHE A 55 5.81 -8.09 3.96
CA PHE A 55 6.64 -7.87 5.13
C PHE A 55 5.89 -8.16 6.43
N GLY A 56 4.58 -7.86 6.50
CA GLY A 56 3.75 -8.21 7.64
C GLY A 56 3.62 -9.72 7.86
N ILE A 57 3.57 -10.52 6.80
CA ILE A 57 3.60 -12.00 6.92
C ILE A 57 4.98 -12.46 7.42
N ILE A 58 6.08 -11.93 6.88
CA ILE A 58 7.43 -12.28 7.31
C ILE A 58 7.63 -11.93 8.79
N ASP A 59 7.32 -10.70 9.18
CA ASP A 59 7.42 -10.22 10.56
C ASP A 59 6.49 -10.99 11.48
N GLY A 60 5.26 -11.30 11.02
CA GLY A 60 4.31 -12.13 11.74
C GLY A 60 4.85 -13.53 12.01
N LEU A 61 5.46 -14.20 11.02
CA LEU A 61 6.07 -15.51 11.19
C LEU A 61 7.27 -15.47 12.15
N LEU A 62 8.12 -14.44 12.05
CA LEU A 62 9.25 -14.24 12.96
C LEU A 62 8.79 -13.97 14.39
N LEU A 63 7.73 -13.18 14.57
CA LEU A 63 7.09 -12.94 15.87
C LEU A 63 6.50 -14.23 16.44
N ILE A 64 5.76 -15.00 15.65
CA ILE A 64 5.23 -16.30 16.09
C ILE A 64 6.38 -17.19 16.55
N ARG A 65 7.48 -17.29 15.77
CA ARG A 65 8.69 -18.01 16.19
C ARG A 65 9.22 -17.49 17.52
N LEU A 66 9.36 -16.18 17.69
CA LEU A 66 9.84 -15.57 18.93
C LEU A 66 8.96 -15.97 20.11
N PHE A 67 7.63 -15.88 19.98
CA PHE A 67 6.70 -16.28 21.03
C PHE A 67 6.76 -17.79 21.32
N LEU A 68 6.82 -18.64 20.29
CA LEU A 68 6.97 -20.08 20.48
C LEU A 68 8.24 -20.41 21.25
N LYS A 69 9.37 -19.78 20.91
CA LYS A 69 10.63 -19.98 21.64
C LYS A 69 10.57 -19.42 23.06
N LEU A 70 9.96 -18.25 23.25
CA LEU A 70 9.83 -17.61 24.56
C LEU A 70 8.89 -18.40 25.49
N LEU A 71 7.87 -19.04 24.96
CA LEU A 71 6.96 -19.91 25.73
C LEU A 71 7.53 -21.33 25.94
N GLY A 72 8.71 -21.64 25.38
CA GLY A 72 9.31 -22.96 25.46
C GLY A 72 8.54 -24.04 24.70
N ALA A 73 7.92 -23.68 23.58
CA ALA A 73 7.17 -24.60 22.75
C ALA A 73 8.07 -25.75 22.23
N ASN A 74 7.50 -26.97 22.20
CA ASN A 74 8.20 -28.15 21.71
C ASN A 74 8.60 -27.98 20.23
N PRO A 75 9.89 -27.98 19.87
CA PRO A 75 10.35 -27.81 18.49
C PRO A 75 9.94 -28.96 17.56
N HIS A 76 9.56 -30.12 18.11
CA HIS A 76 9.09 -31.28 17.35
C HIS A 76 7.59 -31.23 17.03
N ALA A 77 6.84 -30.27 17.61
CA ALA A 77 5.45 -30.07 17.24
C ALA A 77 5.37 -29.59 15.78
N GLY A 78 4.47 -30.15 14.98
CA GLY A 78 4.39 -29.88 13.54
C GLY A 78 4.31 -28.39 13.19
N PHE A 79 3.51 -27.61 13.94
CA PHE A 79 3.40 -26.16 13.75
C PHE A 79 4.69 -25.40 14.08
N ALA A 80 5.35 -25.75 15.18
CA ALA A 80 6.60 -25.11 15.60
C ALA A 80 7.73 -25.44 14.61
N SER A 81 7.86 -26.72 14.23
CA SER A 81 8.83 -27.20 13.25
C SER A 81 8.65 -26.49 11.90
N PHE A 82 7.42 -26.42 11.39
CA PHE A 82 7.10 -25.69 10.16
C PHE A 82 7.49 -24.21 10.26
N THR A 83 7.08 -23.54 11.33
CA THR A 83 7.35 -22.11 11.53
C THR A 83 8.86 -21.85 11.61
N TYR A 84 9.60 -22.66 12.38
CA TYR A 84 11.04 -22.55 12.51
C TYR A 84 11.75 -22.81 11.18
N GLY A 85 11.29 -23.79 10.39
CA GLY A 85 11.83 -24.07 9.07
C GLY A 85 11.65 -22.92 8.07
N VAL A 86 10.45 -22.37 7.96
CA VAL A 86 10.16 -21.24 7.04
C VAL A 86 10.91 -19.99 7.45
N THR A 87 10.91 -19.67 8.74
CA THR A 87 11.58 -18.47 9.27
C THR A 87 13.10 -18.57 9.30
N ASP A 88 13.66 -19.78 9.16
CA ASP A 88 15.11 -19.99 9.27
C ASP A 88 15.88 -19.26 8.17
N PHE A 89 15.33 -19.23 6.97
CA PHE A 89 15.90 -18.52 5.84
C PHE A 89 15.98 -17.00 6.10
N PHE A 90 14.92 -16.42 6.65
CA PHE A 90 14.88 -14.98 6.98
C PHE A 90 15.77 -14.64 8.18
N LEU A 91 15.92 -15.55 9.14
CA LEU A 91 16.80 -15.34 10.30
C LEU A 91 18.28 -15.58 9.97
N ALA A 92 18.60 -16.38 8.96
CA ALA A 92 19.97 -16.77 8.61
C ALA A 92 21.00 -15.63 8.61
N PRO A 93 20.77 -14.47 7.97
CA PRO A 93 21.75 -13.37 7.95
C PRO A 93 21.92 -12.68 9.31
N PHE A 94 20.94 -12.78 10.22
CA PHE A 94 20.98 -12.16 11.54
C PHE A 94 21.33 -13.14 12.66
N ARG A 95 21.51 -14.42 12.35
CA ARG A 95 21.71 -15.46 13.34
C ARG A 95 22.98 -15.21 14.15
N GLY A 96 22.83 -15.09 15.46
CA GLY A 96 23.95 -14.90 16.38
C GLY A 96 24.53 -13.47 16.37
N LEU A 97 23.88 -12.50 15.71
CA LEU A 97 24.29 -11.09 15.78
C LEU A 97 24.19 -10.53 17.19
N LEU A 98 23.14 -10.90 17.92
CA LEU A 98 22.86 -10.43 19.27
C LEU A 98 22.76 -11.60 20.25
N PRO A 99 23.00 -11.35 21.55
CA PRO A 99 22.92 -12.36 22.59
C PRO A 99 21.59 -13.13 22.60
N THR A 100 21.68 -14.39 22.98
CA THR A 100 20.52 -15.24 23.21
C THR A 100 20.41 -15.53 24.71
N TYR A 101 19.24 -15.31 25.28
CA TYR A 101 18.94 -15.60 26.68
C TYR A 101 18.14 -16.89 26.77
N VAL A 102 18.59 -17.82 27.59
CA VAL A 102 17.96 -19.13 27.78
C VAL A 102 17.56 -19.28 29.24
N SER A 103 16.31 -19.66 29.48
CA SER A 103 15.76 -19.92 30.82
C SER A 103 14.92 -21.20 30.79
N GLY A 104 15.52 -22.32 31.19
CA GLY A 104 14.89 -23.63 31.10
C GLY A 104 14.55 -23.99 29.65
N GLN A 105 13.25 -24.11 29.35
CA GLN A 105 12.75 -24.36 27.99
C GLN A 105 12.52 -23.08 27.19
N SER A 106 12.46 -21.91 27.85
CA SER A 106 12.27 -20.61 27.20
C SER A 106 13.58 -20.11 26.59
N VAL A 107 13.50 -19.66 25.33
CA VAL A 107 14.63 -19.10 24.59
C VAL A 107 14.22 -17.76 23.99
N PHE A 108 14.93 -16.71 24.37
CA PHE A 108 14.75 -15.37 23.85
C PHE A 108 15.98 -14.96 23.04
N GLU A 109 15.84 -14.92 21.71
CA GLU A 109 16.90 -14.47 20.81
C GLU A 109 16.71 -12.99 20.47
N LEU A 110 17.62 -12.13 20.91
CA LEU A 110 17.58 -10.72 20.50
C LEU A 110 17.74 -10.55 18.98
N SER A 111 18.43 -11.50 18.34
CA SER A 111 18.60 -11.54 16.89
C SER A 111 17.27 -11.62 16.14
N LEU A 112 16.25 -12.29 16.70
CA LEU A 112 14.89 -12.33 16.12
C LEU A 112 14.20 -10.97 16.19
N VAL A 113 14.29 -10.31 17.35
CA VAL A 113 13.73 -8.96 17.54
C VAL A 113 14.38 -7.98 16.58
N PHE A 114 15.69 -8.08 16.41
CA PHE A 114 16.44 -7.27 15.45
C PHE A 114 16.04 -7.56 14.00
N ALA A 115 15.84 -8.82 13.61
CA ALA A 115 15.37 -9.18 12.28
C ALA A 115 14.02 -8.52 11.97
N ILE A 116 13.05 -8.61 12.89
CA ILE A 116 11.73 -7.96 12.75
C ILE A 116 11.89 -6.45 12.58
N LEU A 117 12.74 -5.82 13.40
CA LEU A 117 13.01 -4.38 13.30
C LEU A 117 13.54 -3.98 11.92
N ILE A 118 14.51 -4.74 11.40
CA ILE A 118 15.12 -4.47 10.09
C ILE A 118 14.10 -4.67 8.97
N TYR A 119 13.34 -5.76 8.97
CA TYR A 119 12.33 -6.01 7.95
C TYR A 119 11.21 -4.97 7.95
N SER A 120 10.73 -4.56 9.12
CA SER A 120 9.80 -3.45 9.27
C SER A 120 10.36 -2.13 8.72
N LEU A 121 11.65 -1.86 8.96
CA LEU A 121 12.31 -0.65 8.45
C LEU A 121 12.45 -0.68 6.92
N ILE A 122 12.78 -1.85 6.34
CA ILE A 122 12.83 -2.06 4.89
C ILE A 122 11.44 -1.86 4.28
N ALA A 123 10.39 -2.41 4.89
CA ALA A 123 9.02 -2.23 4.43
C ALA A 123 8.65 -0.74 4.35
N LEU A 124 8.96 0.02 5.41
CA LEU A 124 8.73 1.46 5.44
C LEU A 124 9.53 2.18 4.35
N ALA A 125 10.81 1.85 4.17
CA ALA A 125 11.65 2.45 3.14
C ALA A 125 11.09 2.21 1.73
N LEU A 126 10.64 0.98 1.44
CA LEU A 126 10.03 0.62 0.17
C LEU A 126 8.71 1.37 -0.06
N VAL A 127 7.84 1.46 0.94
CA VAL A 127 6.59 2.23 0.87
C VAL A 127 6.86 3.70 0.59
N ARG A 128 7.84 4.29 1.28
CA ARG A 128 8.26 5.69 1.05
C ARG A 128 8.82 5.89 -0.35
N LEU A 129 9.61 4.95 -0.86
CA LEU A 129 10.14 4.99 -2.22
C LEU A 129 9.02 4.95 -3.26
N VAL A 130 8.07 4.03 -3.11
CA VAL A 130 6.88 3.92 -3.97
C VAL A 130 6.06 5.21 -3.93
N ALA A 131 5.87 5.79 -2.74
CA ALA A 131 5.17 7.06 -2.58
C ALA A 131 5.88 8.18 -3.35
N VAL A 132 7.19 8.36 -3.16
CA VAL A 132 7.94 9.46 -3.79
C VAL A 132 8.01 9.32 -5.30
N THR A 133 8.22 8.10 -5.83
CA THR A 133 8.36 7.89 -7.27
C THR A 133 7.03 8.06 -8.02
N LEU A 134 5.92 7.59 -7.44
CA LEU A 134 4.61 7.64 -8.11
C LEU A 134 3.84 8.95 -7.86
N SER A 135 4.25 9.76 -6.89
CA SER A 135 3.65 11.09 -6.63
C SER A 135 4.26 12.23 -7.46
N ARG A 136 5.26 11.94 -8.31
CA ARG A 136 6.06 12.94 -9.03
C ARG A 136 5.38 13.62 -10.24
N SER A 137 4.07 13.46 -10.44
CA SER A 137 3.34 14.12 -11.55
C SER A 137 2.55 15.36 -11.11
N VAL A 138 3.15 16.25 -10.31
CA VAL A 138 2.61 17.60 -10.09
C VAL A 138 3.73 18.62 -10.30
N MET A 139 4.25 18.67 -11.52
CA MET A 139 4.88 19.87 -12.03
C MET A 139 3.75 20.74 -12.57
N VAL A 140 3.08 21.49 -11.69
CA VAL A 140 2.25 22.61 -12.13
C VAL A 140 3.20 23.63 -12.72
N SER A 141 3.32 23.59 -14.05
CA SER A 141 3.81 24.71 -14.83
C SER A 141 3.01 25.94 -14.43
N GLN A 142 3.73 26.97 -14.02
CA GLN A 142 3.22 28.32 -13.92
C GLN A 142 2.34 28.66 -15.13
N HIS A 143 1.17 29.22 -14.88
CA HIS A 143 0.73 30.34 -15.70
C HIS A 143 0.58 31.54 -14.77
N SER A 144 1.72 32.20 -14.54
CA SER A 144 1.71 33.62 -14.26
C SER A 144 1.01 34.29 -15.44
N ARG A 145 -0.25 34.70 -15.26
CA ARG A 145 -0.88 35.71 -16.11
C ARG A 145 -0.86 37.03 -15.37
N SER A 146 0.34 37.58 -15.20
CA SER A 146 0.52 39.01 -15.01
C SER A 146 0.88 39.61 -16.38
N GLU A 147 -0.10 40.16 -17.09
CA GLU A 147 -0.01 41.27 -18.05
C GLU A 147 -1.47 41.67 -18.28
N GLY A 148 -1.96 42.82 -17.79
CA GLY A 148 -1.55 44.14 -18.24
C GLY A 148 -2.64 44.68 -19.16
N PHE A 149 -3.76 45.16 -18.61
CA PHE A 149 -4.68 46.01 -19.36
C PHE A 149 -4.76 47.38 -18.68
N LYS A 150 -4.19 48.36 -19.38
CA LYS A 150 -4.10 49.77 -19.00
C LYS A 150 -5.46 50.47 -19.20
N THR A 151 -5.73 51.40 -18.28
CA THR A 151 -6.54 52.63 -18.36
C THR A 151 -7.39 52.88 -19.61
N HIS A 152 -8.67 53.22 -19.40
CA HIS A 152 -9.28 54.41 -19.99
C HIS A 152 -10.28 55.03 -19.00
N THR A 153 -9.99 56.27 -18.61
CA THR A 153 -10.92 57.27 -18.07
C THR A 153 -11.95 57.65 -19.14
N ASP A 154 -13.21 57.74 -18.74
CA ASP A 154 -14.04 58.96 -18.83
C ASP A 154 -15.24 58.84 -17.88
#